data_AF-A0A1Q4A3P9-F1
#
_entry.id   AF-A0A1Q4A3P9-F1
#
_cell.length_a   1.000
_cell.length_b   1.000
_cell.length_c   1.000
_cell.angle_alpha   90.00
_cell.angle_beta   90.00
_cell.angle_gamma   90.00
#
_symmetry.space_group_name_H-M   'P 1'
#
loop_
_entity.id
_entity.type
_entity.pdbx_description
1 polymer ?
#
loop_
_entity_poly.entity_id
_entity_poly.type
_entity_poly.pdbx_seq_one_letter_code
_entity_poly.pdbx_strand_id
1 'polypeptide(L)'
;MNRSAAPAARVLQPAAWRRSIVPILVAVLVLSVVLQEPVAALLPAATPRALVFLAIAVPVVAALVVGLGIAYPRILVEADGALRVRGRTVRPSEIVGVRRSVSAGGGAAYLVLMLRTAAGRRIRVLVAGTPIRGLDGEQLRMLREAVAASGIPFRAESASERAFLSESVLASGRGVEADRNLVLRELDQLRGAPYRAPSGDDAPSPDAEVADALVARGRFGAALADDGDAGRALATDARATRLARRIAFWVFVIACVIAAGMLVVLVIMEATGTDFGAADEDPLTAAMSFAILAALVTGVAWAVAADADDSRNRAISLRWLAAASEEQRRRGLPTPFHTAWLRPPGGRMAGLGLLVLGMVALMTVIGGPVALAQGYGPPWVGIVVTIAGAALGALALWLWLRRRRAHSSRVEWLIGVAGEQASGGPAFGDGTTR
;
A
#
# COMPACT_ATOMS: atom_id res chain seq x y z
N MET A 1 -21.31 -35.56 34.22
CA MET A 1 -21.60 -34.39 33.37
C MET A 1 -20.36 -34.06 32.55
N ASN A 2 -20.28 -34.62 31.34
CA ASN A 2 -19.22 -34.31 30.39
C ASN A 2 -19.44 -32.88 29.88
N ARG A 3 -18.56 -31.95 30.25
CA ARG A 3 -18.44 -30.67 29.55
C ARG A 3 -18.00 -31.00 28.13
N SER A 4 -18.96 -31.07 27.21
CA SER A 4 -18.67 -31.11 25.78
C SER A 4 -17.77 -29.91 25.47
N ALA A 5 -16.51 -30.18 25.15
CA ALA A 5 -15.57 -29.15 24.74
C ALA A 5 -16.17 -28.50 23.49
N ALA A 6 -16.59 -27.24 23.61
CA ALA A 6 -17.11 -26.50 22.48
C ALA A 6 -16.10 -26.61 21.33
N PRO A 7 -16.52 -27.01 20.12
CA PRO A 7 -15.60 -27.23 19.01
C PRO A 7 -14.78 -25.95 18.78
N ALA A 8 -13.46 -26.12 18.79
CA ALA A 8 -12.52 -25.01 18.80
C ALA A 8 -12.70 -24.13 17.54
N ALA A 9 -13.02 -22.86 17.73
CA ALA A 9 -13.16 -21.90 16.64
C ALA A 9 -11.84 -21.82 15.84
N ARG A 10 -11.93 -21.96 14.53
CA ARG A 10 -10.77 -21.92 13.63
C ARG A 10 -10.43 -20.49 13.25
N VAL A 11 -9.16 -20.18 13.06
CA VAL A 11 -8.72 -18.82 12.68
C VAL A 11 -8.74 -18.71 11.16
N LEU A 12 -9.69 -17.93 10.62
CA LEU A 12 -9.74 -17.63 9.19
C LEU A 12 -8.69 -16.59 8.82
N GLN A 13 -8.63 -15.51 9.57
CA GLN A 13 -7.65 -14.45 9.34
C GLN A 13 -7.02 -14.10 10.68
N PRO A 14 -5.71 -14.40 10.88
CA PRO A 14 -4.98 -13.87 12.02
C PRO A 14 -4.87 -12.34 11.87
N ALA A 15 -4.42 -11.65 12.92
CA ALA A 15 -4.04 -10.24 12.78
C ALA A 15 -2.77 -10.13 11.91
N ALA A 16 -2.91 -10.35 10.60
CA ALA A 16 -1.84 -10.55 9.63
C ALA A 16 -0.87 -9.37 9.57
N TRP A 17 -1.38 -8.17 9.86
CA TRP A 17 -0.60 -6.95 9.97
C TRP A 17 0.44 -6.97 11.10
N ARG A 18 0.27 -7.78 12.16
CA ARG A 18 1.17 -7.76 13.34
C ARG A 18 2.61 -8.13 13.02
N ARG A 19 2.85 -9.01 12.04
CA ARG A 19 4.20 -9.39 11.62
C ARG A 19 4.81 -8.35 10.67
N SER A 20 3.97 -7.77 9.81
CA SER A 20 4.39 -6.81 8.80
C SER A 20 4.49 -5.38 9.31
N ILE A 21 3.97 -5.08 10.50
CA ILE A 21 4.08 -3.75 11.09
C ILE A 21 5.48 -3.46 11.61
N VAL A 22 6.28 -4.48 11.98
CA VAL A 22 7.62 -4.30 12.55
C VAL A 22 8.52 -3.38 11.70
N PRO A 23 8.74 -3.63 10.39
CA PRO A 23 9.55 -2.73 9.58
C PRO A 23 8.93 -1.33 9.43
N ILE A 24 7.60 -1.20 9.47
CA ILE A 24 6.93 0.10 9.45
C ILE A 24 7.16 0.85 10.77
N LEU A 25 7.11 0.15 11.92
CA LEU A 25 7.42 0.72 13.23
C LEU A 25 8.89 1.17 13.26
N VAL A 26 9.82 0.36 12.78
CA VAL A 26 11.24 0.74 12.66
C VAL A 26 11.38 1.99 11.81
N ALA A 27 10.75 2.05 10.64
CA ALA A 27 10.80 3.23 9.77
C ALA A 27 10.21 4.48 10.45
N VAL A 28 9.12 4.33 11.22
CA VAL A 28 8.52 5.43 11.99
C VAL A 28 9.45 5.89 13.11
N LEU A 29 10.09 4.97 13.83
CA LEU A 29 11.04 5.31 14.89
C LEU A 29 12.24 6.04 14.31
N VAL A 30 12.82 5.55 13.22
CA VAL A 30 13.90 6.23 12.49
C VAL A 30 13.46 7.61 12.03
N LEU A 31 12.27 7.73 11.42
CA LEU A 31 11.74 9.02 10.99
C LEU A 31 11.49 9.97 12.18
N SER A 32 11.09 9.44 13.34
CA SER A 32 10.85 10.24 14.55
C SER A 32 12.16 10.78 15.13
N VAL A 33 13.23 9.99 15.08
CA VAL A 33 14.59 10.46 15.43
C VAL A 33 15.06 11.53 14.44
N VAL A 34 14.88 11.28 13.14
CA VAL A 34 15.24 12.19 12.07
C VAL A 34 14.53 13.55 12.19
N LEU A 35 13.26 13.54 12.59
CA LEU A 35 12.45 14.75 12.75
C LEU A 35 12.59 15.39 14.13
N GLN A 36 13.29 14.76 15.07
CA GLN A 36 13.44 15.24 16.44
C GLN A 36 14.12 16.62 16.48
N GLU A 37 15.29 16.77 15.85
CA GLU A 37 16.06 18.02 15.86
C GLU A 37 15.33 19.19 15.18
N PRO A 38 14.78 19.07 13.95
CA PRO A 38 14.05 20.18 13.34
C PRO A 38 12.78 20.56 14.12
N VAL A 39 12.13 19.59 14.79
CA VAL A 39 10.97 19.89 15.63
C VAL A 39 11.39 20.50 16.96
N ALA A 40 12.48 20.03 17.57
CA ALA A 40 13.01 20.58 18.82
C ALA A 40 13.46 22.04 18.66
N ALA A 41 14.00 22.41 17.49
CA ALA A 41 14.35 23.80 17.16
C ALA A 41 13.14 24.77 17.13
N LEU A 42 11.92 24.24 17.00
CA LEU A 42 10.67 25.01 17.04
C LEU A 42 10.05 25.07 18.43
N LEU A 43 10.63 24.37 19.39
CA LEU A 43 10.15 24.28 20.77
C LEU A 43 11.11 25.03 21.71
N PRO A 44 10.68 25.37 22.94
CA PRO A 44 11.57 25.97 23.92
C PRO A 44 12.83 25.12 24.13
N ALA A 45 14.00 25.75 24.24
CA ALA A 45 15.29 25.06 24.35
C ALA A 45 15.38 24.10 25.55
N ALA A 46 14.57 24.32 26.59
CA ALA A 46 14.47 23.44 27.76
C ALA A 46 13.70 22.13 27.51
N THR A 47 13.11 21.94 26.32
CA THR A 47 12.28 20.76 26.02
C THR A 47 13.17 19.52 25.87
N PRO A 48 12.99 18.47 26.70
CA PRO A 48 13.76 17.25 26.57
C PRO A 48 13.56 16.59 25.21
N ARG A 49 14.66 16.25 24.53
CA ARG A 49 14.66 15.56 23.22
C ARG A 49 13.84 14.27 23.23
N ALA A 50 13.92 13.50 24.31
CA ALA A 50 13.14 12.27 24.50
C ALA A 50 11.62 12.52 24.44
N LEU A 51 11.14 13.66 24.98
CA LEU A 51 9.72 14.02 24.91
C LEU A 51 9.31 14.38 23.48
N VAL A 52 10.17 15.06 22.71
CA VAL A 52 9.92 15.36 21.29
C VAL A 52 9.84 14.06 20.48
N PHE A 53 10.78 13.14 20.68
CA PHE A 53 10.74 11.82 20.06
C PHE A 53 9.46 11.05 20.38
N LEU A 54 9.09 10.96 21.66
CA LEU A 54 7.88 10.25 22.09
C LEU A 54 6.61 10.91 21.54
N ALA A 55 6.56 12.25 21.55
CA ALA A 55 5.45 13.01 20.98
C ALA A 55 5.26 12.71 19.49
N ILE A 56 6.33 12.45 18.75
CA ILE A 56 6.26 12.09 17.32
C ILE A 56 5.95 10.61 17.13
N ALA A 57 6.72 9.72 17.78
CA ALA A 57 6.67 8.29 17.55
C ALA A 57 5.36 7.67 18.03
N VAL A 58 4.92 8.01 19.26
CA VAL A 58 3.77 7.35 19.89
C VAL A 58 2.49 7.56 19.09
N PRO A 59 2.10 8.78 18.66
CA PRO A 59 0.87 8.97 17.91
C PRO A 59 0.91 8.31 16.53
N VAL A 60 2.06 8.33 15.83
CA VAL A 60 2.18 7.68 14.52
C VAL A 60 2.08 6.16 14.64
N VAL A 61 2.78 5.58 15.61
CA VAL A 61 2.68 4.15 15.94
C VAL A 61 1.25 3.78 16.34
N ALA A 62 0.62 4.56 17.22
CA ALA A 62 -0.75 4.34 17.64
C ALA A 62 -1.73 4.43 16.47
N ALA A 63 -1.61 5.45 15.61
CA ALA A 63 -2.44 5.61 14.42
C ALA A 63 -2.27 4.43 13.44
N LEU A 64 -1.05 3.94 13.25
CA LEU A 64 -0.78 2.76 12.42
C LEU A 64 -1.37 1.49 13.03
N VAL A 65 -1.12 1.22 14.30
CA VAL A 65 -1.61 0.03 15.02
C VAL A 65 -3.13 0.00 15.04
N VAL A 66 -3.76 1.13 15.41
CA VAL A 66 -5.22 1.27 15.44
C VAL A 66 -5.79 1.20 14.02
N GLY A 67 -5.20 1.92 13.07
CA GLY A 67 -5.64 1.92 11.67
C GLY A 67 -5.59 0.53 11.03
N LEU A 68 -4.48 -0.19 11.20
CA LEU A 68 -4.31 -1.56 10.71
C LEU A 68 -5.19 -2.55 11.47
N GLY A 69 -5.31 -2.41 12.79
CA GLY A 69 -6.19 -3.23 13.62
C GLY A 69 -7.67 -3.09 13.24
N ILE A 70 -8.09 -1.87 12.88
CA ILE A 70 -9.41 -1.60 12.35
C ILE A 70 -9.52 -2.18 10.92
N ALA A 71 -8.55 -1.93 10.05
CA ALA A 71 -8.63 -2.36 8.66
C ALA A 71 -8.63 -3.89 8.50
N TYR A 72 -7.83 -4.62 9.30
CA TYR A 72 -7.63 -6.06 9.19
C TYR A 72 -7.91 -6.73 10.55
N PRO A 73 -9.20 -6.87 10.92
CA PRO A 73 -9.56 -7.51 12.17
C PRO A 73 -9.23 -9.00 12.13
N ARG A 74 -9.06 -9.59 13.31
CA ARG A 74 -9.03 -11.05 13.46
C ARG A 74 -10.41 -11.61 13.12
N ILE A 75 -10.45 -12.64 12.28
CA ILE A 75 -11.68 -13.33 11.88
C ILE A 75 -11.57 -14.78 12.31
N LEU A 76 -12.57 -15.25 13.06
CA LEU A 76 -12.69 -16.64 13.50
C LEU A 76 -13.90 -17.28 12.81
N VAL A 77 -13.82 -18.56 12.51
CA VAL A 77 -14.92 -19.39 12.00
C VAL A 77 -15.35 -20.31 13.13
N GLU A 78 -16.59 -20.18 13.56
CA GLU A 78 -17.24 -21.06 14.53
C GLU A 78 -17.61 -22.40 13.87
N ALA A 79 -17.93 -23.42 14.66
CA ALA A 79 -18.18 -24.77 14.15
C ALA A 79 -19.43 -24.89 13.27
N ASP A 80 -20.38 -23.96 13.42
CA ASP A 80 -21.56 -23.81 12.57
C ASP A 80 -21.27 -23.04 11.26
N GLY A 81 -20.01 -22.66 11.03
CA GLY A 81 -19.58 -21.88 9.88
C GLY A 81 -19.77 -20.37 10.03
N ALA A 82 -20.24 -19.87 11.19
CA ALA A 82 -20.41 -18.45 11.42
C ALA A 82 -19.08 -17.72 11.60
N LEU A 83 -19.00 -16.49 11.06
CA LEU A 83 -17.82 -15.65 11.14
C LEU A 83 -17.89 -14.75 12.37
N ARG A 84 -16.96 -14.91 13.32
CA ARG A 84 -16.81 -13.99 14.45
C ARG A 84 -15.79 -12.90 14.14
N VAL A 85 -16.28 -11.66 14.04
CA VAL A 85 -15.50 -10.46 13.72
C VAL A 85 -15.75 -9.40 14.78
N ARG A 86 -14.68 -8.92 15.45
CA ARG A 86 -14.76 -7.91 16.53
C ARG A 86 -15.80 -8.25 17.61
N GLY A 87 -15.83 -9.51 18.04
CA GLY A 87 -16.74 -9.99 19.08
C GLY A 87 -18.19 -10.19 18.63
N ARG A 88 -18.51 -10.02 17.34
CA ARG A 88 -19.84 -10.28 16.79
C ARG A 88 -19.81 -11.45 15.83
N THR A 89 -20.80 -12.33 15.96
CA THR A 89 -21.00 -13.47 15.07
C THR A 89 -21.88 -13.03 13.88
N VAL A 90 -21.47 -13.43 12.67
CA VAL A 90 -22.14 -13.12 11.40
C VAL A 90 -22.33 -14.44 10.68
N ARG A 91 -23.58 -14.81 10.40
CA ARG A 91 -23.87 -16.04 9.64
C ARG A 91 -23.52 -15.82 8.17
N PRO A 92 -23.03 -16.83 7.45
CA PRO A 92 -22.72 -16.71 6.02
C PRO A 92 -23.89 -16.16 5.19
N SER A 93 -25.12 -16.60 5.48
CA SER A 93 -26.34 -16.14 4.81
C SER A 93 -26.63 -14.65 4.96
N GLU A 94 -26.11 -13.99 6.00
CA GLU A 94 -26.25 -12.54 6.19
C GLU A 94 -25.34 -11.73 5.27
N ILE A 95 -24.36 -12.38 4.63
CA ILE A 95 -23.45 -11.76 3.67
C ILE A 95 -24.18 -11.66 2.32
N VAL A 96 -24.48 -10.43 1.91
CA VAL A 96 -25.32 -10.13 0.73
C VAL A 96 -24.56 -9.47 -0.42
N GLY A 97 -23.28 -9.14 -0.21
CA GLY A 97 -22.45 -8.58 -1.28
C GLY A 97 -20.97 -8.73 -1.00
N VAL A 98 -20.17 -8.62 -2.06
CA VAL A 98 -18.72 -8.66 -1.99
C VAL A 98 -18.14 -7.63 -2.93
N ARG A 99 -17.15 -6.89 -2.44
CA ARG A 99 -16.28 -6.06 -3.26
C ARG A 99 -14.90 -6.66 -3.30
N ARG A 100 -14.40 -6.92 -4.50
CA ARG A 100 -13.03 -7.36 -4.76
C ARG A 100 -12.16 -6.17 -5.07
N SER A 101 -10.93 -6.18 -4.56
CA SER A 101 -9.92 -5.18 -4.87
C SER A 101 -8.58 -5.87 -5.06
N VAL A 102 -7.91 -5.58 -6.17
CA VAL A 102 -6.55 -6.05 -6.45
C VAL A 102 -5.67 -4.83 -6.52
N SER A 103 -4.66 -4.75 -5.69
CA SER A 103 -3.66 -3.67 -5.78
C SER A 103 -2.30 -4.28 -6.06
N ALA A 104 -1.57 -3.76 -7.05
CA ALA A 104 -0.18 -4.14 -7.30
C ALA A 104 0.69 -2.90 -7.54
N GLY A 105 1.87 -2.87 -6.93
CA GLY A 105 2.84 -1.79 -7.16
C GLY A 105 3.95 -1.73 -6.11
N GLY A 106 5.15 -1.37 -6.56
CA GLY A 106 6.29 -1.07 -5.68
C GLY A 106 6.77 -2.25 -4.82
N GLY A 107 6.69 -3.47 -5.34
CA GLY A 107 7.07 -4.70 -4.63
C GLY A 107 6.00 -5.25 -3.69
N ALA A 108 4.84 -4.59 -3.60
CA ALA A 108 3.69 -5.07 -2.86
C ALA A 108 2.53 -5.42 -3.79
N ALA A 109 1.79 -6.46 -3.45
CA ALA A 109 0.56 -6.80 -4.14
C ALA A 109 -0.42 -7.45 -3.20
N TYR A 110 -1.70 -7.15 -3.36
CA TYR A 110 -2.75 -7.61 -2.46
C TYR A 110 -4.03 -7.89 -3.22
N LEU A 111 -4.66 -9.01 -2.90
CA LEU A 111 -6.05 -9.33 -3.22
C LEU A 111 -6.87 -9.24 -1.93
N VAL A 112 -7.85 -8.34 -1.92
CA VAL A 112 -8.71 -8.09 -0.77
C VAL A 112 -10.17 -8.29 -1.17
N LEU A 113 -10.90 -9.05 -0.35
CA LEU A 113 -12.36 -9.15 -0.44
C LEU A 113 -12.99 -8.37 0.71
N MET A 114 -13.93 -7.51 0.39
CA MET A 114 -14.75 -6.77 1.34
C MET A 114 -16.17 -7.31 1.28
N LEU A 115 -16.49 -8.19 2.22
CA LEU A 115 -17.82 -8.79 2.37
C LEU A 115 -18.74 -7.79 3.06
N ARG A 116 -19.96 -7.63 2.55
CA ARG A 116 -20.98 -6.74 3.10
C ARG A 116 -22.16 -7.56 3.62
N THR A 117 -22.58 -7.30 4.85
CA THR A 117 -23.77 -7.92 5.43
C THR A 117 -25.03 -7.12 5.13
N ALA A 118 -26.21 -7.74 5.24
CA ALA A 118 -27.50 -7.06 5.11
C ALA A 118 -27.63 -5.87 6.08
N ALA A 119 -27.12 -6.04 7.31
CA ALA A 119 -27.02 -4.98 8.31
C ALA A 119 -25.96 -3.88 8.01
N GLY A 120 -25.43 -3.81 6.79
CA GLY A 120 -24.46 -2.80 6.36
C GLY A 120 -23.03 -2.95 6.89
N ARG A 121 -22.73 -4.03 7.63
CA ARG A 121 -21.38 -4.28 8.16
C ARG A 121 -20.43 -4.67 7.04
N ARG A 122 -19.15 -4.30 7.19
CA ARG A 122 -18.10 -4.61 6.22
C ARG A 122 -17.03 -5.46 6.88
N ILE A 123 -16.73 -6.61 6.30
CA ILE A 123 -15.70 -7.54 6.74
C ILE A 123 -14.61 -7.55 5.67
N ARG A 124 -13.41 -7.09 6.03
CA ARG A 124 -12.26 -7.03 5.11
C ARG A 124 -11.38 -8.25 5.30
N VAL A 125 -11.19 -9.00 4.23
CA VAL A 125 -10.40 -10.23 4.18
C VAL A 125 -9.23 -10.03 3.22
N LEU A 126 -8.00 -10.20 3.72
CA LEU A 126 -6.79 -10.23 2.91
C LEU A 126 -6.62 -11.66 2.37
N VAL A 127 -7.03 -11.89 1.13
CA VAL A 127 -7.03 -13.22 0.52
C VAL A 127 -5.62 -13.64 0.14
N ALA A 128 -4.89 -12.77 -0.54
CA ALA A 128 -3.51 -13.00 -0.94
C ALA A 128 -2.72 -11.70 -0.86
N GLY A 129 -1.41 -11.80 -0.63
CA GLY A 129 -0.55 -10.64 -0.78
C GLY A 129 0.90 -10.79 -0.35
N THR A 130 1.66 -9.75 -0.64
CA THR A 130 3.08 -9.56 -0.33
C THR A 130 3.35 -8.07 -0.02
N PRO A 131 4.19 -7.74 0.97
CA PRO A 131 4.87 -8.65 1.92
C PRO A 131 3.94 -9.22 3.00
N ILE A 132 2.72 -8.70 3.15
CA ILE A 132 1.75 -9.25 4.10
C ILE A 132 1.13 -10.52 3.51
N ARG A 133 1.54 -11.68 4.04
CA ARG A 133 1.00 -12.98 3.61
C ARG A 133 -0.51 -13.01 3.82
N GLY A 134 -1.23 -13.40 2.77
CA GLY A 134 -2.67 -13.65 2.82
C GLY A 134 -3.03 -14.98 3.46
N LEU A 135 -4.16 -15.53 3.05
CA LEU A 135 -4.69 -16.78 3.57
C LEU A 135 -3.86 -17.99 3.12
N ASP A 136 -3.71 -18.98 4.01
CA ASP A 136 -3.20 -20.31 3.65
C ASP A 136 -4.30 -21.19 3.00
N GLY A 137 -3.94 -22.40 2.57
CA GLY A 137 -4.88 -23.30 1.87
C GLY A 137 -6.10 -23.70 2.71
N GLU A 138 -5.95 -23.88 4.02
CA GLU A 138 -7.09 -24.20 4.90
C GLU A 138 -7.98 -22.97 5.08
N GLN A 139 -7.37 -21.80 5.26
CA GLN A 139 -8.08 -20.52 5.37
C GLN A 139 -8.82 -20.15 4.07
N LEU A 140 -8.23 -20.40 2.90
CA LEU A 140 -8.89 -20.24 1.61
C LEU A 140 -10.09 -21.19 1.48
N ARG A 141 -9.96 -22.43 1.96
CA ARG A 141 -11.08 -23.38 2.02
C ARG A 141 -12.21 -22.87 2.89
N MET A 142 -11.91 -22.41 4.10
CA MET A 142 -12.90 -21.86 5.02
C MET A 142 -13.59 -20.61 4.43
N LEU A 143 -12.83 -19.72 3.77
CA LEU A 143 -13.39 -18.55 3.10
C LEU A 143 -14.32 -18.95 1.95
N ARG A 144 -13.91 -19.93 1.13
CA ARG A 144 -14.73 -20.46 0.04
C ARG A 144 -16.04 -21.02 0.56
N GLU A 145 -16.01 -21.84 1.61
CA GLU A 145 -17.20 -22.43 2.24
C GLU A 145 -18.16 -21.32 2.73
N ALA A 146 -17.62 -20.28 3.38
CA ALA A 146 -18.41 -19.13 3.83
C ALA A 146 -19.01 -18.32 2.66
N VAL A 147 -18.27 -18.12 1.56
CA VAL A 147 -18.78 -17.43 0.36
C VAL A 147 -19.83 -18.29 -0.36
N ALA A 148 -19.65 -19.61 -0.42
CA ALA A 148 -20.61 -20.52 -1.02
C ALA A 148 -21.95 -20.51 -0.26
N ALA A 149 -21.90 -20.49 1.07
CA ALA A 149 -23.06 -20.41 1.95
C ALA A 149 -23.66 -18.99 2.07
N SER A 150 -23.14 -18.00 1.33
CA SER A 150 -23.60 -16.62 1.42
C SER A 150 -24.83 -16.32 0.58
N GLY A 151 -25.55 -15.25 0.98
CA GLY A 151 -26.65 -14.65 0.23
C GLY A 151 -26.19 -13.68 -0.87
N ILE A 152 -24.92 -13.72 -1.29
CA ILE A 152 -24.41 -12.91 -2.40
C ILE A 152 -25.12 -13.36 -3.69
N PRO A 153 -25.70 -12.42 -4.47
CA PRO A 153 -26.46 -12.78 -5.66
C PRO A 153 -25.57 -13.46 -6.71
N PHE A 154 -26.19 -14.36 -7.44
CA PHE A 154 -25.63 -14.95 -8.64
C PHE A 154 -26.09 -14.09 -9.81
N ARG A 155 -25.23 -13.20 -10.31
CA ARG A 155 -25.51 -12.44 -11.53
C ARG A 155 -24.69 -13.00 -12.68
N ALA A 156 -25.31 -13.05 -13.85
CA ALA A 156 -24.67 -13.38 -15.13
C ALA A 156 -24.44 -12.10 -15.95
N GLU A 157 -24.20 -10.97 -15.29
CA GLU A 157 -24.08 -9.68 -15.95
C GLU A 157 -22.67 -9.49 -16.52
N SER A 158 -22.58 -9.33 -17.84
CA SER A 158 -21.31 -9.06 -18.55
C SER A 158 -20.62 -7.77 -18.10
N ALA A 159 -21.31 -6.87 -17.39
CA ALA A 159 -20.75 -5.64 -16.86
C ALA A 159 -19.93 -5.86 -15.57
N SER A 160 -20.41 -6.70 -14.64
CA SER A 160 -19.67 -7.06 -13.42
C SER A 160 -18.44 -7.89 -13.76
N GLU A 161 -18.55 -8.78 -14.74
CA GLU A 161 -17.42 -9.56 -15.25
C GLU A 161 -16.36 -8.68 -15.91
N ARG A 162 -16.73 -7.74 -16.80
CA ARG A 162 -15.78 -6.77 -17.37
C ARG A 162 -15.10 -5.92 -16.31
N ALA A 163 -15.84 -5.45 -15.31
CA ALA A 163 -15.27 -4.68 -14.20
C ALA A 163 -14.29 -5.55 -13.37
N PHE A 164 -14.63 -6.81 -13.13
CA PHE A 164 -13.79 -7.78 -12.42
C PHE A 164 -12.47 -8.05 -13.17
N LEU A 165 -12.54 -8.16 -14.50
CA LEU A 165 -11.37 -8.39 -15.35
C LEU A 165 -10.49 -7.17 -15.48
N SER A 166 -11.09 -6.00 -15.68
CA SER A 166 -10.33 -4.76 -15.74
C SER A 166 -9.54 -4.53 -14.45
N GLU A 167 -10.12 -4.83 -13.28
CA GLU A 167 -9.39 -4.73 -12.01
C GLU A 167 -8.32 -5.82 -11.85
N SER A 168 -8.50 -6.98 -12.47
CA SER A 168 -7.47 -8.04 -12.46
C SER A 168 -6.26 -7.68 -13.31
N VAL A 169 -6.47 -6.97 -14.43
CA VAL A 169 -5.41 -6.48 -15.31
C VAL A 169 -4.74 -5.25 -14.74
N LEU A 170 -5.54 -4.26 -14.34
CA LEU A 170 -5.05 -2.98 -13.86
C LEU A 170 -4.51 -3.06 -12.45
N ALA A 171 -4.97 -3.98 -11.60
CA ALA A 171 -4.57 -4.07 -10.20
C ALA A 171 -4.58 -2.70 -9.49
N SER A 172 -5.64 -1.92 -9.71
CA SER A 172 -5.71 -0.51 -9.35
C SER A 172 -5.96 -0.23 -7.87
N GLY A 173 -6.35 -1.26 -7.12
CA GLY A 173 -6.81 -1.16 -5.75
C GLY A 173 -8.24 -0.62 -5.65
N ARG A 174 -8.98 -0.52 -6.76
CA ARG A 174 -10.38 -0.12 -6.75
C ARG A 174 -11.24 -1.30 -6.30
N GLY A 175 -12.21 -1.01 -5.44
CA GLY A 175 -13.21 -2.00 -5.06
C GLY A 175 -14.24 -2.16 -6.16
N VAL A 176 -14.30 -3.34 -6.78
CA VAL A 176 -15.30 -3.74 -7.78
C VAL A 176 -16.30 -4.69 -7.13
N GLU A 177 -17.60 -4.47 -7.34
CA GLU A 177 -18.62 -5.44 -6.91
C GLU A 177 -18.50 -6.70 -7.75
N ALA A 178 -18.37 -7.84 -7.08
CA ALA A 178 -18.18 -9.13 -7.72
C ALA A 178 -19.34 -10.06 -7.37
N ASP A 179 -19.69 -10.91 -8.32
CA ASP A 179 -20.71 -11.93 -8.12
C ASP A 179 -20.13 -13.15 -7.42
N ARG A 180 -21.01 -13.92 -6.76
CA ARG A 180 -20.60 -15.10 -5.97
C ARG A 180 -19.74 -16.07 -6.78
N ASN A 181 -20.09 -16.33 -8.04
CA ASN A 181 -19.33 -17.23 -8.92
C ASN A 181 -17.92 -16.77 -9.23
N LEU A 182 -17.76 -15.48 -9.56
CA LEU A 182 -16.46 -14.93 -9.91
C LEU A 182 -15.51 -15.04 -8.72
N VAL A 183 -16.03 -14.76 -7.52
CA VAL A 183 -15.27 -14.93 -6.27
C VAL A 183 -14.94 -16.40 -6.00
N LEU A 184 -15.90 -17.32 -6.14
CA LEU A 184 -15.65 -18.74 -5.92
C LEU A 184 -14.61 -19.31 -6.91
N ARG A 185 -14.67 -18.90 -8.17
CA ARG A 185 -13.71 -19.28 -9.22
C ARG A 185 -12.30 -18.76 -8.90
N GLU A 186 -12.18 -17.50 -8.48
CA GLU A 186 -10.91 -16.93 -8.05
C GLU A 186 -10.32 -17.66 -6.84
N LEU A 187 -11.15 -17.96 -5.84
CA LEU A 187 -10.71 -18.71 -4.66
C LEU A 187 -10.25 -20.14 -5.01
N ASP A 188 -10.84 -20.77 -6.02
CA ASP A 188 -10.37 -22.08 -6.52
C ASP A 188 -9.04 -21.99 -7.25
N GLN A 189 -8.82 -20.94 -8.05
CA GLN A 189 -7.55 -20.73 -8.74
C GLN A 189 -6.39 -20.54 -7.75
N LEU A 190 -6.65 -19.87 -6.62
CA LEU A 190 -5.64 -19.64 -5.58
C LEU A 190 -5.30 -20.88 -4.74
N ARG A 191 -6.11 -21.95 -4.80
CA ARG A 191 -5.85 -23.19 -4.05
C ARG A 191 -4.73 -24.05 -4.63
N GLY A 192 -4.32 -23.81 -5.88
CA GLY A 192 -3.33 -24.63 -6.58
C GLY A 192 -2.06 -23.90 -7.01
N ALA A 193 -1.99 -22.58 -6.87
CA ALA A 193 -0.86 -21.78 -7.32
C ALA A 193 -0.49 -20.69 -6.31
N PRO A 194 0.81 -20.41 -6.08
CA PRO A 194 1.19 -19.21 -5.35
C PRO A 194 0.62 -17.99 -6.06
N TYR A 195 -0.04 -17.11 -5.32
CA TYR A 195 -0.56 -15.86 -5.87
C TYR A 195 0.57 -15.05 -6.47
N ARG A 196 0.61 -15.00 -7.80
CA ARG A 196 1.48 -14.10 -8.56
C ARG A 196 0.62 -12.91 -8.94
N ALA A 197 0.92 -11.75 -8.36
CA ALA A 197 0.32 -10.52 -8.84
C ALA A 197 0.69 -10.32 -10.31
N PRO A 198 -0.18 -9.71 -11.14
CA PRO A 198 0.25 -9.18 -12.42
C PRO A 198 1.28 -8.08 -12.13
N SER A 199 2.55 -8.46 -12.15
CA SER A 199 3.67 -7.61 -11.79
C SER A 199 4.44 -7.37 -13.08
N GLY A 200 4.43 -6.12 -13.55
CA GLY A 200 5.11 -5.71 -14.78
C GLY A 200 6.64 -5.79 -14.74
N ASP A 201 7.23 -6.21 -13.61
CA ASP A 201 8.69 -6.37 -13.45
C ASP A 201 9.13 -7.85 -13.37
N ASP A 202 8.20 -8.81 -13.19
CA ASP A 202 8.49 -10.26 -13.18
C ASP A 202 7.57 -10.97 -14.18
N ALA A 203 7.69 -10.61 -15.45
CA ALA A 203 7.40 -11.60 -16.47
C ALA A 203 8.44 -12.72 -16.28
N PRO A 204 8.07 -13.97 -15.92
CA PRO A 204 8.94 -15.06 -16.32
C PRO A 204 9.15 -14.86 -17.82
N SER A 205 10.41 -14.77 -18.27
CA SER A 205 10.69 -15.01 -19.68
C SER A 205 9.88 -16.24 -20.03
N PRO A 206 8.85 -16.16 -20.89
CA PRO A 206 8.23 -17.38 -21.35
C PRO A 206 9.41 -18.19 -21.90
N ASP A 207 9.54 -19.44 -21.50
CA ASP A 207 10.36 -20.36 -22.30
C ASP A 207 9.96 -20.10 -23.75
N ALA A 208 10.93 -19.86 -24.62
CA ALA A 208 10.69 -19.32 -25.96
C ALA A 208 9.60 -20.12 -26.72
N GLU A 209 9.45 -21.41 -26.40
CA GLU A 209 8.38 -22.30 -26.88
C GLU A 209 6.95 -21.89 -26.47
N VAL A 210 6.72 -21.35 -25.27
CA VAL A 210 5.39 -20.92 -24.80
C VAL A 210 5.01 -19.56 -25.38
N ALA A 211 5.98 -18.67 -25.58
CA ALA A 211 5.77 -17.43 -26.33
C ALA A 211 5.41 -17.73 -27.79
N ASP A 212 6.13 -18.63 -28.45
CA ASP A 212 5.85 -19.03 -29.83
C ASP A 212 4.48 -19.72 -29.98
N ALA A 213 4.07 -20.55 -29.01
CA ALA A 213 2.75 -21.18 -29.00
C ALA A 213 1.59 -20.19 -28.77
N LEU A 214 1.80 -19.12 -27.99
CA LEU A 214 0.81 -18.06 -27.75
C LEU A 214 0.76 -17.03 -28.88
N VAL A 215 1.89 -16.78 -29.55
CA VAL A 215 1.98 -15.96 -30.76
C VAL A 215 1.27 -16.64 -31.94
N ALA A 216 1.34 -17.98 -32.04
CA ALA A 216 0.61 -18.75 -33.05
C ALA A 216 -0.93 -18.66 -32.93
N ARG A 217 -1.48 -18.30 -31.76
CA ARG A 217 -2.91 -18.11 -31.53
C ARG A 217 -3.34 -16.63 -31.64
N GLY A 218 -3.17 -16.06 -32.83
CA GLY A 218 -3.91 -14.95 -33.48
C GLY A 218 -4.29 -13.65 -32.73
N ARG A 219 -4.81 -13.70 -31.49
CA ARG A 219 -5.28 -12.53 -30.73
C ARG A 219 -4.36 -12.16 -29.56
N PHE A 220 -3.70 -13.14 -28.93
CA PHE A 220 -2.79 -12.87 -27.80
C PHE A 220 -1.40 -12.46 -28.28
N GLY A 221 -0.94 -12.95 -29.44
CA GLY A 221 0.36 -12.59 -30.01
C GLY A 221 0.53 -11.09 -30.28
N ALA A 222 -0.50 -10.42 -30.80
CA ALA A 222 -0.45 -8.98 -31.08
C ALA A 222 -0.41 -8.12 -29.80
N ALA A 223 -1.18 -8.49 -28.77
CA ALA A 223 -1.14 -7.82 -27.47
C ALA A 223 0.19 -8.04 -26.74
N LEU A 224 0.75 -9.25 -26.81
CA LEU A 224 2.08 -9.58 -26.28
C LEU A 224 3.19 -8.83 -27.03
N ALA A 225 3.06 -8.67 -28.35
CA ALA A 225 3.99 -7.87 -29.15
C ALA A 225 3.93 -6.38 -28.77
N ASP A 226 2.73 -5.81 -28.61
CA ASP A 226 2.54 -4.44 -28.14
C ASP A 226 3.12 -4.24 -26.72
N ASP A 227 2.96 -5.22 -25.82
CA ASP A 227 3.58 -5.21 -24.49
C ASP A 227 5.11 -5.30 -24.56
N GLY A 228 5.65 -6.13 -25.47
CA GLY A 228 7.09 -6.22 -25.74
C GLY A 228 7.67 -4.91 -26.28
N ASP A 229 6.98 -4.26 -27.21
CA ASP A 229 7.35 -2.96 -27.77
C ASP A 229 7.32 -1.85 -26.71
N ALA A 230 6.26 -1.83 -25.90
CA ALA A 230 6.15 -0.93 -24.77
C ALA A 230 7.28 -1.14 -23.75
N GLY A 231 7.59 -2.40 -23.44
CA GLY A 231 8.71 -2.77 -22.57
C GLY A 231 10.05 -2.27 -23.08
N ARG A 232 10.32 -2.42 -24.39
CA ARG A 232 11.53 -1.93 -25.06
C ARG A 232 11.61 -0.40 -25.08
N ALA A 233 10.49 0.28 -25.37
CA ALA A 233 10.40 1.74 -25.33
C ALA A 233 10.72 2.26 -23.91
N LEU A 234 10.13 1.65 -22.87
CA LEU A 234 10.44 1.99 -21.49
C LEU A 234 11.91 1.72 -21.16
N ALA A 235 12.43 0.52 -21.47
CA ALA A 235 13.84 0.09 -21.31
C ALA A 235 14.83 1.16 -21.80
N THR A 236 14.54 1.75 -22.96
CA THR A 236 15.43 2.68 -23.65
C THR A 236 15.24 4.12 -23.14
N ASP A 237 14.01 4.60 -23.11
CA ASP A 237 13.72 6.01 -22.85
C ASP A 237 13.76 6.41 -21.38
N ALA A 238 13.55 5.47 -20.46
CA ALA A 238 13.49 5.71 -19.01
C ALA A 238 14.71 5.15 -18.25
N ARG A 239 15.83 4.86 -18.94
CA ARG A 239 17.01 4.25 -18.32
C ARG A 239 17.67 5.17 -17.28
N ALA A 240 17.89 6.43 -17.64
CA ALA A 240 18.57 7.40 -16.79
C ALA A 240 17.79 7.69 -15.50
N THR A 241 16.47 7.87 -15.59
CA THR A 241 15.61 8.13 -14.43
C THR A 241 15.50 6.91 -13.51
N ARG A 242 15.42 5.69 -14.05
CA ARG A 242 15.46 4.46 -13.25
C ARG A 242 16.78 4.25 -12.53
N LEU A 243 17.90 4.54 -13.19
CA LEU A 243 19.22 4.41 -12.58
C LEU A 243 19.40 5.44 -11.45
N ALA A 244 19.02 6.70 -11.69
CA ALA A 244 19.01 7.74 -10.64
C ALA A 244 18.14 7.34 -9.45
N ARG A 245 16.92 6.82 -9.70
CA ARG A 245 16.02 6.31 -8.66
C ARG A 245 16.66 5.17 -7.86
N ARG A 246 17.32 4.22 -8.53
CA ARG A 246 17.96 3.06 -7.88
C ARG A 246 19.14 3.47 -7.03
N ILE A 247 19.99 4.37 -7.53
CA ILE A 247 21.12 4.92 -6.77
C ILE A 247 20.59 5.66 -5.54
N ALA A 248 19.66 6.60 -5.72
CA ALA A 248 19.10 7.37 -4.60
C ALA A 248 18.45 6.47 -3.54
N PHE A 249 17.76 5.39 -3.96
CA PHE A 249 17.21 4.39 -3.05
C PHE A 249 18.30 3.69 -2.21
N TRP A 250 19.36 3.21 -2.84
CA TRP A 250 20.42 2.50 -2.12
C TRP A 250 21.20 3.42 -1.19
N VAL A 251 21.50 4.65 -1.63
CA VAL A 251 22.17 5.65 -0.78
C VAL A 251 21.28 5.98 0.42
N PHE A 252 19.96 6.14 0.22
CA PHE A 252 19.01 6.33 1.31
C PHE A 252 19.01 5.16 2.31
N VAL A 253 18.93 3.92 1.82
CA VAL A 253 18.97 2.72 2.68
C VAL A 253 20.27 2.66 3.49
N ILE A 254 21.41 2.92 2.86
CA ILE A 254 22.72 2.95 3.54
C ILE A 254 22.74 4.02 4.62
N ALA A 255 22.30 5.24 4.32
CA ALA A 255 22.23 6.34 5.30
C ALA A 255 21.34 5.98 6.49
N CYS A 256 20.17 5.37 6.25
CA CYS A 256 19.29 4.89 7.32
C CYS A 256 19.93 3.79 8.17
N VAL A 257 20.63 2.83 7.57
CA VAL A 257 21.33 1.77 8.29
C VAL A 257 22.44 2.33 9.17
N ILE A 258 23.23 3.29 8.66
CA ILE A 258 24.27 3.97 9.43
C ILE A 258 23.65 4.73 10.61
N ALA A 259 22.60 5.52 10.37
CA ALA A 259 21.92 6.27 11.42
C ALA A 259 21.32 5.35 12.49
N ALA A 260 20.69 4.25 12.09
CA ALA A 260 20.15 3.26 13.02
C ALA A 260 21.25 2.56 13.83
N GLY A 261 22.38 2.22 13.21
CA GLY A 261 23.54 1.65 13.90
C GLY A 261 24.11 2.60 14.95
N MET A 262 24.28 3.88 14.60
CA MET A 262 24.73 4.92 15.53
C MET A 262 23.75 5.12 16.69
N LEU A 263 22.44 5.12 16.41
CA LEU A 263 21.42 5.20 17.46
C LEU A 263 21.50 4.03 18.44
N VAL A 264 21.71 2.81 17.94
CA VAL A 264 21.87 1.63 18.79
C VAL A 264 23.11 1.78 19.68
N VAL A 265 24.22 2.28 19.14
CA VAL A 265 25.44 2.54 19.92
C VAL A 265 25.16 3.57 21.03
N LEU A 266 24.52 4.71 20.70
CA LEU A 266 24.16 5.74 21.68
C LEU A 266 23.25 5.19 22.79
N VAL A 267 22.24 4.41 22.43
CA VAL A 267 21.33 3.79 23.41
C VAL A 267 22.05 2.80 24.31
N ILE A 268 22.98 2.01 23.77
CA ILE A 268 23.81 1.09 24.56
C ILE A 268 24.68 1.89 25.53
N MET A 269 25.40 2.91 25.04
CA MET A 269 26.26 3.77 25.86
C MET A 269 25.52 4.39 27.04
N GLU A 270 24.35 4.96 26.77
CA GLU A 270 23.45 5.52 27.79
C GLU A 270 23.01 4.45 28.81
N ALA A 271 22.64 3.26 28.33
CA ALA A 271 22.13 2.19 29.18
C ALA A 271 23.21 1.51 30.04
N THR A 272 24.45 1.43 29.55
CA THR A 272 25.57 0.80 30.27
C THR A 272 26.42 1.78 31.06
N GLY A 273 26.20 3.09 30.91
CA GLY A 273 27.02 4.14 31.51
C GLY A 273 28.48 4.08 31.07
N THR A 274 28.76 3.42 29.94
CA THR A 274 30.12 3.25 29.42
C THR A 274 30.44 4.41 28.50
N ASP A 275 31.20 5.36 29.04
CA ASP A 275 31.89 6.36 28.24
C ASP A 275 33.07 5.69 27.53
N PHE A 276 33.05 5.63 26.19
CA PHE A 276 34.23 5.29 25.41
C PHE A 276 35.17 6.50 25.45
N GLY A 277 36.02 6.54 26.48
CA GLY A 277 36.88 7.67 26.82
C GLY A 277 37.42 8.47 25.63
N ALA A 278 37.36 9.81 25.77
CA ALA A 278 37.93 10.83 24.89
C ALA A 278 37.33 10.98 23.47
N ALA A 279 36.34 10.18 23.07
CA ALA A 279 35.43 10.60 22.02
C ALA A 279 34.23 11.26 22.70
N ASP A 280 34.27 12.59 22.82
CA ASP A 280 33.14 13.40 23.29
C ASP A 280 31.83 12.89 22.66
N GLU A 281 30.71 12.94 23.37
CA GLU A 281 29.39 12.64 22.81
C GLU A 281 29.09 13.49 21.56
N ASP A 282 29.77 14.63 21.41
CA ASP A 282 29.64 15.63 20.34
C ASP A 282 29.96 15.09 18.93
N PRO A 283 31.14 14.50 18.62
CA PRO A 283 31.42 13.93 17.30
C PRO A 283 30.48 12.79 16.91
N LEU A 284 30.04 11.94 17.85
CA LEU A 284 29.13 10.84 17.55
C LEU A 284 27.69 11.35 17.29
N THR A 285 27.25 12.33 18.08
CA THR A 285 25.98 13.05 17.87
C THR A 285 26.00 13.86 16.57
N ALA A 286 27.12 14.50 16.24
CA ALA A 286 27.31 15.21 14.98
C ALA A 286 27.30 14.24 13.79
N ALA A 287 28.01 13.11 13.89
CA ALA A 287 28.00 12.07 12.85
C ALA A 287 26.61 11.49 12.64
N MET A 288 25.86 11.23 13.72
CA MET A 288 24.46 10.80 13.64
C MET A 288 23.60 11.87 12.95
N SER A 289 23.77 13.15 13.30
CA SER A 289 23.06 14.27 12.69
C SER A 289 23.36 14.40 11.19
N PHE A 290 24.61 14.21 10.78
CA PHE A 290 24.99 14.15 9.36
C PHE A 290 24.38 12.94 8.65
N ALA A 291 24.37 11.76 9.28
CA ALA A 291 23.74 10.56 8.72
C ALA A 291 22.22 10.73 8.54
N ILE A 292 21.56 11.36 9.51
CA ILE A 292 20.15 11.74 9.47
C ILE A 292 19.88 12.73 8.34
N LEU A 293 20.69 13.79 8.22
CA LEU A 293 20.57 14.78 7.15
C LEU A 293 20.79 14.14 5.78
N ALA A 294 21.79 13.26 5.66
CA ALA A 294 22.03 12.49 4.46
C ALA A 294 20.83 11.60 4.10
N ALA A 295 20.23 10.91 5.08
CA ALA A 295 19.02 10.12 4.88
C ALA A 295 17.83 10.97 4.41
N LEU A 296 17.65 12.17 4.97
CA LEU A 296 16.62 13.11 4.53
C LEU A 296 16.83 13.55 3.07
N VAL A 297 18.03 14.06 2.76
CA VAL A 297 18.37 14.56 1.43
C VAL A 297 18.25 13.46 0.38
N THR A 298 18.74 12.26 0.68
CA THR A 298 18.71 11.13 -0.23
C THR A 298 17.30 10.55 -0.37
N GLY A 299 16.49 10.56 0.69
CA GLY A 299 15.07 10.21 0.63
C GLY A 299 14.26 11.17 -0.24
N VAL A 300 14.52 12.48 -0.13
CA VAL A 300 13.94 13.51 -1.02
C VAL A 300 14.40 13.30 -2.46
N ALA A 301 15.70 13.11 -2.68
CA ALA A 301 16.26 12.84 -4.01
C ALA A 301 15.64 11.58 -4.64
N TRP A 302 15.44 10.52 -3.86
CA TRP A 302 14.76 9.31 -4.29
C TRP A 302 13.30 9.57 -4.69
N ALA A 303 12.56 10.30 -3.87
CA ALA A 303 11.16 10.62 -4.15
C ALA A 303 11.04 11.47 -5.43
N VAL A 304 11.90 12.48 -5.60
CA VAL A 304 11.97 13.31 -6.83
C VAL A 304 12.34 12.47 -8.05
N ALA A 305 13.38 11.64 -7.97
CA ALA A 305 13.80 10.79 -9.07
C ALA A 305 12.72 9.79 -9.47
N ALA A 306 12.00 9.24 -8.48
CA ALA A 306 10.90 8.33 -8.73
C ALA A 306 9.68 9.03 -9.36
N ASP A 307 9.41 10.28 -8.98
CA ASP A 307 8.32 11.07 -9.56
C ASP A 307 8.62 11.54 -10.99
N ALA A 308 9.88 11.85 -11.27
CA ALA A 308 10.38 12.14 -12.62
C ALA A 308 10.34 10.88 -13.52
N ASP A 309 10.66 9.71 -12.98
CA ASP A 309 10.51 8.45 -13.70
C ASP A 309 9.04 8.18 -14.05
N ASP A 310 8.13 8.39 -13.11
CA ASP A 310 6.70 8.23 -13.32
C ASP A 310 6.12 9.24 -14.32
N SER A 311 6.59 10.49 -14.31
CA SER A 311 6.16 11.50 -15.30
C SER A 311 6.65 11.17 -16.70
N ARG A 312 7.90 10.68 -16.82
CA ARG A 312 8.49 10.26 -18.09
C ARG A 312 7.80 9.04 -18.66
N ASN A 313 7.49 8.04 -17.84
CA ASN A 313 6.75 6.85 -18.27
C ASN A 313 5.34 7.22 -18.76
N ARG A 314 4.66 8.15 -18.10
CA ARG A 314 3.37 8.68 -18.59
C ARG A 314 3.54 9.42 -19.92
N ALA A 315 4.55 10.25 -20.08
CA ALA A 315 4.82 10.93 -21.35
C ALA A 315 5.10 9.94 -22.50
N ILE A 316 5.88 8.88 -22.25
CA ILE A 316 6.12 7.80 -23.21
C ILE A 316 4.80 7.11 -23.58
N SER A 317 3.96 6.78 -22.60
CA SER A 317 2.66 6.13 -22.86
C SER A 317 1.71 6.99 -23.71
N LEU A 318 1.70 8.31 -23.51
CA LEU A 318 0.89 9.23 -24.32
C LEU A 318 1.44 9.36 -25.75
N ARG A 319 2.77 9.36 -25.91
CA ARG A 319 3.40 9.35 -27.25
C ARG A 319 3.10 8.05 -27.99
N TRP A 320 3.13 6.90 -27.30
CA TRP A 320 2.74 5.62 -27.87
C TRP A 320 1.28 5.65 -28.33
N LEU A 321 0.35 6.11 -27.48
CA LEU A 321 -1.08 6.23 -27.85
C LEU A 321 -1.32 7.18 -29.03
N ALA A 322 -0.55 8.26 -29.13
CA ALA A 322 -0.65 9.20 -30.24
C ALA A 322 -0.14 8.61 -31.56
N ALA A 323 0.85 7.73 -31.50
CA ALA A 323 1.42 7.04 -32.66
C ALA A 323 0.72 5.71 -32.99
N ALA A 324 -0.14 5.22 -32.09
CA ALA A 324 -0.79 3.92 -32.22
C ALA A 324 -1.77 3.89 -33.40
N SER A 325 -1.69 2.80 -34.18
CA SER A 325 -2.68 2.46 -35.20
C SER A 325 -4.09 2.33 -34.61
N GLU A 326 -5.12 2.38 -35.45
CA GLU A 326 -6.51 2.18 -34.99
C GLU A 326 -6.70 0.84 -34.28
N GLU A 327 -6.09 -0.22 -34.82
CA GLU A 327 -6.15 -1.57 -34.23
C GLU A 327 -5.44 -1.64 -32.86
N GLN A 328 -4.28 -0.98 -32.71
CA GLN A 328 -3.58 -0.86 -31.43
C GLN A 328 -4.39 -0.06 -30.41
N ARG A 329 -5.06 1.02 -30.84
CA ARG A 329 -5.94 1.80 -29.96
C ARG A 329 -7.16 1.03 -29.49
N ARG A 330 -7.71 0.13 -30.34
CA ARG A 330 -8.80 -0.78 -29.96
C ARG A 330 -8.34 -1.81 -28.92
N ARG A 331 -7.15 -2.40 -29.11
CA ARG A 331 -6.54 -3.31 -28.11
C ARG A 331 -6.26 -2.63 -26.77
N GLY A 332 -5.91 -1.35 -26.81
CA GLY A 332 -5.74 -0.50 -25.64
C GLY A 332 -4.29 -0.28 -25.26
N LEU A 333 -4.08 0.52 -24.22
CA LEU A 333 -2.74 0.83 -23.71
C LEU A 333 -2.05 -0.43 -23.18
N PRO A 334 -0.80 -0.74 -23.59
CA PRO A 334 -0.02 -1.88 -23.11
C PRO A 334 0.17 -1.91 -21.59
N THR A 335 0.20 -3.11 -21.01
CA THR A 335 0.33 -3.37 -19.56
C THR A 335 1.53 -2.67 -18.91
N PRO A 336 2.73 -2.66 -19.52
CA PRO A 336 3.90 -2.00 -18.92
C PRO A 336 3.68 -0.52 -18.61
N PHE A 337 2.81 0.17 -19.34
CA PHE A 337 2.53 1.59 -19.11
C PHE A 337 1.58 1.83 -17.93
N HIS A 338 0.76 0.86 -17.52
CA HIS A 338 -0.30 1.04 -16.52
C HIS A 338 0.27 1.48 -15.16
N THR A 339 1.42 0.92 -14.77
CA THR A 339 2.04 1.13 -13.45
C THR A 339 2.27 2.61 -13.09
N ALA A 340 2.61 3.45 -14.08
CA ALA A 340 2.86 4.88 -13.87
C ALA A 340 1.57 5.71 -13.68
N TRP A 341 0.43 5.19 -14.15
CA TRP A 341 -0.90 5.81 -14.04
C TRP A 341 -1.62 5.41 -12.75
N LEU A 342 -1.34 4.22 -12.24
CA LEU A 342 -1.89 3.67 -11.00
C LEU A 342 -1.28 4.28 -9.73
N ARG A 343 -0.23 5.11 -9.87
CA ARG A 343 0.35 5.81 -8.74
C ARG A 343 -0.47 7.06 -8.37
N PRO A 344 -0.57 7.40 -7.07
CA PRO A 344 -1.33 8.58 -6.66
C PRO A 344 -0.75 9.87 -7.28
N PRO A 345 -1.61 10.84 -7.65
CA PRO A 345 -1.19 12.09 -8.27
C PRO A 345 -0.26 12.89 -7.36
N GLY A 346 0.68 13.63 -7.96
CA GLY A 346 1.72 14.38 -7.24
C GLY A 346 2.88 13.52 -6.72
N GLY A 347 2.83 12.19 -6.91
CA GLY A 347 3.97 11.33 -6.65
C GLY A 347 4.34 11.18 -5.17
N ARG A 348 5.51 10.61 -4.90
CA ARG A 348 6.03 10.36 -3.56
C ARG A 348 6.31 11.64 -2.80
N MET A 349 6.74 12.71 -3.49
CA MET A 349 6.99 14.01 -2.84
C MET A 349 5.73 14.64 -2.26
N ALA A 350 4.59 14.57 -2.96
CA ALA A 350 3.32 15.02 -2.39
C ALA A 350 2.88 14.15 -1.20
N GLY A 351 3.24 12.86 -1.18
CA GLY A 351 3.02 11.98 -0.04
C GLY A 351 3.86 12.37 1.18
N LEU A 352 5.15 12.62 0.95
CA LEU A 352 6.08 13.08 1.98
C LEU A 352 5.64 14.43 2.54
N GLY A 353 5.31 15.39 1.68
CA GLY A 353 4.83 16.71 2.09
C GLY A 353 3.54 16.64 2.92
N LEU A 354 2.59 15.78 2.54
CA LEU A 354 1.37 15.54 3.33
C LEU A 354 1.68 14.91 4.70
N LEU A 355 2.64 13.98 4.75
CA LEU A 355 3.07 13.37 6.00
C LEU A 355 3.68 14.42 6.94
N VAL A 356 4.66 15.18 6.45
CA VAL A 356 5.32 16.25 7.23
C VAL A 356 4.31 17.28 7.70
N LEU A 357 3.42 17.74 6.82
CA LEU A 357 2.34 18.68 7.17
C LEU A 357 1.44 18.11 8.27
N GLY A 358 1.04 16.83 8.15
CA GLY A 358 0.23 16.15 9.15
C GLY A 358 0.94 16.02 10.50
N MET A 359 2.25 15.79 10.50
CA MET A 359 3.05 15.72 11.72
C MET A 359 3.18 17.09 12.40
N VAL A 360 3.48 18.15 11.65
CA VAL A 360 3.51 19.52 12.18
C VAL A 360 2.14 19.92 12.73
N ALA A 361 1.06 19.60 12.02
CA ALA A 361 -0.32 19.83 12.50
C ALA A 361 -0.58 19.11 13.82
N LEU A 362 -0.20 17.84 13.94
CA LEU A 362 -0.40 17.07 15.15
C LEU A 362 0.42 17.63 16.33
N MET A 363 1.70 17.95 16.09
CA MET A 363 2.59 18.52 17.11
C MET A 363 2.07 19.86 17.62
N THR A 364 1.53 20.71 16.75
CA THR A 364 0.97 22.01 17.13
C THR A 364 -0.37 21.87 17.87
N VAL A 365 -1.23 20.93 17.46
CA VAL A 365 -2.49 20.62 18.17
C VAL A 365 -2.26 20.07 19.57
N ILE A 366 -1.19 19.29 19.79
CA ILE A 366 -0.84 18.73 21.11
C ILE A 366 0.00 19.72 21.92
N GLY A 367 0.98 20.36 21.28
CA GLY A 367 1.94 21.26 21.92
C GLY A 367 1.30 22.56 22.41
N GLY A 368 0.30 23.09 21.68
CA GLY A 368 -0.44 24.28 22.11
C GLY A 368 -1.11 24.13 23.48
N PRO A 369 -1.97 23.11 23.70
CA PRO A 369 -2.58 22.85 25.01
C PRO A 369 -1.56 22.53 26.11
N VAL A 370 -0.48 21.81 25.79
CA VAL A 370 0.60 21.54 26.76
C VAL A 370 1.30 22.83 27.18
N ALA A 371 1.61 23.73 26.23
CA ALA A 371 2.19 25.03 26.53
C ALA A 371 1.28 25.88 27.42
N LEU A 372 -0.04 25.82 27.21
CA LEU A 372 -1.04 26.46 28.08
C LEU A 372 -1.03 25.86 29.49
N ALA A 373 -1.07 24.53 29.59
CA ALA A 373 -1.17 23.82 30.87
C ALA A 373 0.09 23.96 31.73
N GLN A 374 1.27 24.04 31.10
CA GLN A 374 2.56 24.16 31.77
C GLN A 374 3.01 25.61 31.98
N GLY A 375 2.26 26.60 31.49
CA GLY A 375 2.61 28.02 31.62
C GLY A 375 3.83 28.43 30.79
N TYR A 376 4.11 27.75 29.68
CA TYR A 376 5.19 28.12 28.76
C TYR A 376 4.79 29.37 27.95
N GLY A 377 5.02 30.55 28.53
CA GLY A 377 4.77 31.84 27.90
C GLY A 377 3.31 32.31 27.99
N PRO A 378 2.95 33.39 27.28
CA PRO A 378 1.61 33.95 27.33
C PRO A 378 0.53 32.97 26.84
N PRO A 379 -0.66 32.92 27.47
CA PRO A 379 -1.69 31.95 27.14
C PRO A 379 -2.28 32.12 25.72
N TRP A 380 -2.12 33.27 25.09
CA TRP A 380 -2.55 33.42 23.70
C TRP A 380 -1.66 32.64 22.72
N VAL A 381 -0.38 32.38 23.07
CA VAL A 381 0.56 31.63 22.20
C VAL A 381 0.06 30.19 22.02
N GLY A 382 -0.26 29.50 23.11
CA GLY A 382 -0.75 28.13 23.03
C GLY A 382 -2.10 28.02 22.29
N ILE A 383 -2.99 29.00 22.44
CA ILE A 383 -4.25 29.08 21.69
C ILE A 383 -3.98 29.24 20.18
N VAL A 384 -3.11 30.18 19.80
CA VAL A 384 -2.75 30.44 18.40
C VAL A 384 -2.08 29.22 17.77
N VAL A 385 -1.14 28.59 18.47
CA VAL A 385 -0.46 27.37 18.02
C VAL A 385 -1.45 26.21 17.81
N THR A 386 -2.42 26.05 18.71
CA THR A 386 -3.47 25.03 18.58
C THR A 386 -4.35 25.27 17.36
N ILE A 387 -4.80 26.52 17.15
CA ILE A 387 -5.62 26.91 15.99
C ILE A 387 -4.84 26.68 14.68
N ALA A 388 -3.57 27.11 14.64
CA ALA A 388 -2.70 26.90 13.49
C ALA A 388 -2.57 25.40 13.17
N GLY A 389 -2.37 24.56 14.19
CA GLY A 389 -2.31 23.11 14.02
C GLY A 389 -3.60 22.50 13.49
N ALA A 390 -4.75 22.92 14.02
CA ALA A 390 -6.05 22.46 13.52
C ALA A 390 -6.27 22.86 12.06
N ALA A 391 -5.88 24.08 11.67
CA ALA A 391 -5.95 24.56 10.30
C ALA A 391 -5.03 23.77 9.35
N LEU A 392 -3.79 23.50 9.76
CA LEU A 392 -2.85 22.66 8.99
C LEU A 392 -3.36 21.22 8.85
N GLY A 393 -3.98 20.67 9.91
CA GLY A 393 -4.60 19.34 9.88
C GLY A 393 -5.77 19.27 8.90
N ALA A 394 -6.64 20.29 8.91
CA ALA A 394 -7.73 20.40 7.95
C ALA A 394 -7.21 20.53 6.51
N LEU A 395 -6.16 21.33 6.30
CA LEU A 395 -5.51 21.48 4.99
C LEU A 395 -4.91 20.16 4.50
N ALA A 396 -4.20 19.42 5.38
CA ALA A 396 -3.62 18.12 5.05
C ALA A 396 -4.70 17.12 4.64
N LEU A 397 -5.81 17.07 5.39
CA LEU A 397 -6.95 16.21 5.08
C LEU A 397 -7.61 16.59 3.75
N TRP A 398 -7.80 17.90 3.50
CA TRP A 398 -8.36 18.40 2.24
C TRP A 398 -7.48 18.06 1.04
N LEU A 399 -6.17 18.29 1.14
CA LEU A 399 -5.20 17.94 0.09
C LEU A 399 -5.17 16.42 -0.15
N TRP A 400 -5.24 15.61 0.90
CA TRP A 400 -5.34 14.15 0.79
C TRP A 400 -6.61 13.70 0.06
N LEU A 401 -7.77 14.28 0.40
CA LEU A 401 -9.04 14.00 -0.28
C LEU A 401 -9.01 14.43 -1.75
N ARG A 402 -8.50 15.63 -2.04
CA ARG A 402 -8.33 16.13 -3.41
C ARG A 402 -7.43 15.21 -4.23
N ARG A 403 -6.30 14.78 -3.64
CA ARG A 403 -5.38 13.83 -4.23
C ARG A 403 -6.05 12.49 -4.52
N ARG A 404 -6.88 12.00 -3.59
CA ARG A 404 -7.65 10.76 -3.76
C ARG A 404 -8.67 10.85 -4.90
N ARG A 405 -9.38 11.97 -5.04
CA ARG A 405 -10.30 12.21 -6.16
C ARG A 405 -9.57 12.29 -7.51
N ALA A 406 -8.45 13.00 -7.56
CA ALA A 406 -7.63 13.06 -8.78
C ALA A 406 -7.07 11.68 -9.16
N HIS A 407 -6.78 10.82 -8.18
CA HIS A 407 -6.38 9.44 -8.43
C HIS A 407 -7.51 8.61 -9.04
N SER A 408 -8.73 8.69 -8.49
CA SER A 408 -9.87 7.94 -9.04
C SER A 408 -10.18 8.33 -10.49
N SER A 409 -10.15 9.62 -10.80
CA SER A 409 -10.35 10.09 -12.19
C SER A 409 -9.27 9.59 -13.16
N ARG A 410 -8.02 9.44 -12.70
CA ARG A 410 -6.95 8.85 -13.52
C ARG A 410 -7.15 7.35 -13.75
N VAL A 411 -7.60 6.63 -12.74
CA VAL A 411 -7.91 5.20 -12.86
C VAL A 411 -9.10 5.00 -13.81
N GLU A 412 -10.12 5.85 -13.74
CA GLU A 412 -11.24 5.83 -14.68
C GLU A 412 -10.81 6.10 -16.12
N TRP A 413 -9.92 7.08 -16.34
CA TRP A 413 -9.31 7.31 -17.64
C TRP A 413 -8.53 6.09 -18.13
N LEU A 414 -7.71 5.47 -17.25
CA LEU A 414 -6.91 4.29 -17.60
C LEU A 414 -7.80 3.11 -17.98
N ILE A 415 -8.91 2.89 -17.28
CA ILE A 415 -9.90 1.86 -17.64
C ILE A 415 -10.45 2.11 -19.05
N GLY A 416 -10.76 3.37 -19.39
CA GLY A 416 -11.25 3.73 -20.72
C GLY A 416 -10.22 3.51 -21.83
N VAL A 417 -8.94 3.73 -21.54
CA VAL A 417 -7.84 3.68 -22.54
C VAL A 417 -7.15 2.32 -22.58
N ALA A 418 -7.32 1.45 -21.58
CA ALA A 418 -6.82 0.08 -21.56
C ALA A 418 -7.58 -0.87 -22.51
N GLY A 419 -8.62 -0.39 -23.21
CA GLY A 419 -9.23 -1.05 -24.37
C GLY A 419 -9.67 -2.50 -24.15
N GLU A 420 -9.54 -3.32 -25.18
CA GLU A 420 -9.91 -4.75 -25.13
C GLU A 420 -9.09 -5.54 -24.10
N GLN A 421 -7.84 -5.16 -23.83
CA GLN A 421 -7.00 -5.83 -22.81
C GLN A 421 -7.63 -5.79 -21.42
N ALA A 422 -8.28 -4.69 -21.03
CA ALA A 422 -9.01 -4.59 -19.76
C ALA A 422 -10.33 -5.36 -19.75
N SER A 423 -10.95 -5.60 -20.91
CA SER A 423 -12.23 -6.31 -21.03
C SER A 423 -12.10 -7.83 -21.22
N GLY A 424 -10.97 -8.29 -21.77
CA GLY A 424 -10.72 -9.71 -22.07
C GLY A 424 -9.97 -10.46 -20.97
N GLY A 425 -9.03 -9.79 -20.27
CA GLY A 425 -8.17 -10.40 -19.25
C GLY A 425 -7.21 -11.48 -19.81
N PRO A 426 -6.02 -11.67 -19.20
CA PRO A 426 -5.25 -12.90 -19.41
C PRO A 426 -5.95 -14.03 -18.64
N ALA A 427 -6.38 -15.08 -19.34
CA ALA A 427 -7.05 -16.29 -18.84
C ALA A 427 -8.59 -16.21 -18.66
N PHE A 428 -9.31 -16.18 -19.79
CA PHE A 428 -10.34 -17.19 -19.99
C PHE A 428 -9.82 -18.19 -21.02
N GLY A 429 -9.59 -19.41 -20.55
CA GLY A 429 -9.45 -20.54 -21.46
C GLY A 429 -10.64 -20.59 -22.40
N ASP A 430 -10.31 -20.79 -23.68
CA ASP A 430 -11.13 -21.32 -24.77
C ASP A 430 -12.65 -21.37 -24.55
N GLY A 431 -13.36 -20.50 -25.28
CA GLY A 431 -14.78 -20.67 -25.59
C GLY A 431 -15.08 -21.83 -26.55
N THR A 432 -14.10 -22.68 -26.85
CA THR A 432 -14.23 -23.88 -27.70
C THR A 432 -14.39 -25.17 -26.88
N THR A 433 -14.43 -25.08 -25.54
CA THR A 433 -14.87 -26.19 -24.66
C THR A 433 -16.27 -25.94 -24.11
N ARG A 434 -17.23 -25.69 -25.00
CA ARG A 434 -18.67 -25.84 -24.73
C ARG A 434 -19.22 -27.00 -25.53
#